data_AF-A0A7K3DA14-F1
#
_entry.id   AF-A0A7K3DA14-F1
#
_cell.length_a   1.000
_cell.length_b   1.000
_cell.length_c   1.000
_cell.angle_alpha   90.00
_cell.angle_beta   90.00
_cell.angle_gamma   90.00
#
_symmetry.space_group_name_H-M   'P 1'
#
loop_
_entity.id
_entity.type
_entity.pdbx_description
1 polymer ?
#
loop_
_entity_poly.entity_id
_entity_poly.type
_entity_poly.pdbx_seq_one_letter_code
_entity_poly.pdbx_strand_id
1 'polypeptide(L)'
;HPLLGRRMPPQRELTRPDGTRTRVAELLHAARGVLIATDGADGTGSKAAQLAQDWADRIDIVTGTWSSGTSGPAGPQAQAVLIRPDGYVAWTAPGSDSDLTDALTRWFGAPHPPARPL
;
A
#
# COMPACT_ATOMS: atom_id res chain seq x y z
N HIS A 1 13.14 0.38 -5.28
CA HIS A 1 13.05 0.45 -3.81
C HIS A 1 13.58 -0.85 -3.21
N PRO A 2 14.33 -0.85 -2.08
CA PRO A 2 14.96 -2.06 -1.54
C PRO A 2 14.01 -3.22 -1.21
N LEU A 3 12.74 -2.91 -0.88
CA LEU A 3 11.71 -3.91 -0.62
C LEU A 3 11.00 -4.45 -1.87
N LEU A 4 11.21 -3.89 -3.06
CA LEU A 4 10.49 -4.33 -4.26
C LEU A 4 10.77 -5.82 -4.55
N GLY A 5 9.72 -6.63 -4.67
CA GLY A 5 9.83 -8.08 -4.84
C GLY A 5 10.30 -8.84 -3.59
N ARG A 6 10.44 -8.19 -2.43
CA ARG A 6 10.72 -8.82 -1.13
C ARG A 6 9.45 -8.90 -0.29
N ARG A 7 9.48 -9.77 0.72
CA ARG A 7 8.41 -9.84 1.71
C ARG A 7 8.42 -8.59 2.57
N MET A 8 7.27 -7.92 2.70
CA MET A 8 7.12 -6.80 3.62
C MET A 8 7.35 -7.31 5.05
N PRO A 9 8.21 -6.65 5.86
CA PRO A 9 8.41 -7.05 7.24
C PRO A 9 7.08 -6.98 8.02
N PRO A 10 6.54 -8.10 8.52
CA PRO A 10 5.20 -8.17 9.11
C PRO A 10 5.06 -7.34 10.39
N GLN A 11 6.16 -7.08 11.08
CA GLN A 11 6.25 -6.27 12.29
C GLN A 11 6.26 -4.76 12.04
N ARG A 12 6.32 -4.30 10.78
CA ARG A 12 6.20 -2.87 10.49
C ARG A 12 4.83 -2.39 10.91
N GLU A 13 4.82 -1.22 11.52
CA GLU A 13 3.63 -0.63 12.13
C GLU A 13 3.33 0.71 11.47
N LEU A 14 2.03 0.97 11.31
CA LEU A 14 1.50 2.24 10.86
C LEU A 14 0.70 2.88 11.97
N THR A 15 0.86 4.18 12.14
CA THR A 15 -0.05 5.03 12.89
C THR A 15 -1.10 5.58 11.93
N ARG A 16 -2.37 5.30 12.19
CA ARG A 16 -3.50 5.75 11.37
C ARG A 16 -3.91 7.18 11.73
N PRO A 17 -4.71 7.86 10.87
CA PRO A 17 -5.16 9.23 11.14
C PRO A 17 -5.93 9.40 12.46
N ASP A 18 -6.59 8.35 12.94
CA ASP A 18 -7.29 8.30 14.23
C ASP A 18 -6.37 8.05 15.43
N GLY A 19 -5.05 7.96 15.22
CA GLY A 19 -4.05 7.67 16.24
C GLY A 19 -3.91 6.19 16.59
N THR A 20 -4.73 5.31 16.02
CA THR A 20 -4.59 3.86 16.23
C THR A 20 -3.34 3.34 15.54
N ARG A 21 -2.80 2.23 16.06
CA ARG A 21 -1.62 1.57 15.50
C ARG A 21 -2.00 0.22 14.93
N THR A 22 -1.49 -0.12 13.76
CA THR A 22 -1.77 -1.40 13.09
C THR A 22 -0.51 -1.94 12.46
N ARG A 23 -0.30 -3.25 12.62
CA ARG A 23 0.85 -3.94 12.02
C ARG A 23 0.51 -4.42 10.62
N VAL A 24 1.51 -4.50 9.73
CA VAL A 24 1.33 -5.08 8.40
C VAL A 24 0.77 -6.51 8.48
N ALA A 25 1.21 -7.31 9.45
CA ALA A 25 0.70 -8.66 9.66
C ALA A 25 -0.83 -8.70 9.84
N GLU A 26 -1.39 -7.71 10.53
CA GLU A 26 -2.83 -7.61 10.80
C GLU A 26 -3.59 -7.22 9.54
N LEU A 27 -3.03 -6.29 8.74
CA LEU A 27 -3.61 -5.88 7.45
C LEU A 27 -3.71 -7.03 6.45
N LEU A 28 -2.76 -7.97 6.47
CA LEU A 28 -2.74 -9.11 5.55
C LEU A 28 -3.59 -10.30 6.02
N HIS A 29 -4.22 -10.24 7.19
CA HIS A 29 -4.99 -11.35 7.74
C HIS A 29 -6.21 -11.73 6.89
N ALA A 30 -6.76 -10.76 6.16
CA ALA A 30 -7.90 -10.97 5.26
C ALA A 30 -7.53 -11.68 3.94
N ALA A 31 -6.25 -12.00 3.72
CA ALA A 31 -5.75 -12.56 2.45
C ALA A 31 -6.11 -11.72 1.21
N ARG A 32 -6.19 -10.39 1.39
CA ARG A 32 -6.42 -9.40 0.34
C ARG A 32 -5.12 -8.65 0.03
N GLY A 33 -5.07 -8.03 -1.16
CA GLY A 33 -4.00 -7.09 -1.45
C GLY A 33 -4.14 -5.85 -0.57
N VAL A 34 -3.05 -5.18 -0.24
CA VAL A 34 -3.08 -3.97 0.59
C VAL A 34 -2.27 -2.88 -0.09
N LEU A 35 -2.90 -1.74 -0.36
CA LEU A 35 -2.20 -0.51 -0.70
C LEU A 35 -2.09 0.34 0.57
N ILE A 36 -0.87 0.53 1.03
CA ILE A 36 -0.56 1.50 2.07
C ILE A 36 -0.24 2.84 1.41
N ALA A 37 -0.94 3.89 1.80
CA ALA A 37 -0.73 5.25 1.36
C ALA A 37 -0.39 6.15 2.56
N THR A 38 0.78 6.76 2.54
CA THR A 38 1.19 7.72 3.56
C THR A 38 1.19 9.11 2.97
N ASP A 39 0.52 10.05 3.63
CA ASP A 39 0.49 11.44 3.19
C ASP A 39 1.86 12.08 3.42
N GLY A 40 2.65 12.10 2.35
CA GLY A 40 3.85 12.92 2.23
C GLY A 40 3.51 14.35 1.83
N ALA A 41 4.51 15.23 1.86
CA ALA A 41 4.35 16.66 1.56
C ALA A 41 3.87 16.96 0.12
N ASP A 42 4.00 16.00 -0.80
CA ASP A 42 3.67 16.13 -2.22
C ASP A 42 2.32 15.48 -2.61
N GLY A 43 1.62 14.86 -1.67
CA GLY A 43 0.32 14.21 -1.90
C GLY A 43 0.40 12.90 -2.71
N THR A 44 1.58 12.32 -2.92
CA THR A 44 1.75 11.08 -3.69
C THR A 44 0.94 9.92 -3.12
N GLY A 45 0.92 9.76 -1.79
CA GLY A 45 0.11 8.75 -1.10
C GLY A 45 -1.38 8.92 -1.35
N SER A 46 -1.91 10.13 -1.13
CA SER A 46 -3.30 10.48 -1.44
C SER A 46 -3.69 10.20 -2.89
N LYS A 47 -2.84 10.56 -3.87
CA LYS A 47 -3.09 10.28 -5.28
C LYS A 47 -3.11 8.77 -5.58
N ALA A 48 -2.20 8.01 -4.96
CA ALA A 48 -2.19 6.54 -5.07
C ALA A 48 -3.47 5.93 -4.50
N ALA A 49 -3.93 6.38 -3.33
CA ALA A 49 -5.17 5.93 -2.70
C ALA A 49 -6.43 6.23 -3.54
N GLN A 50 -6.46 7.38 -4.20
CA GLN A 50 -7.56 7.75 -5.12
C GLN A 50 -7.57 6.88 -6.37
N LEU A 51 -6.42 6.68 -7.01
CA LEU A 51 -6.30 5.84 -8.21
C LEU A 51 -6.68 4.39 -7.94
N ALA A 52 -6.34 3.89 -6.75
CA ALA A 52 -6.61 2.51 -6.35
C ALA A 52 -8.09 2.22 -6.05
N GLN A 53 -8.96 3.22 -5.98
CA GLN A 53 -10.40 3.02 -5.70
C GLN A 53 -11.06 2.09 -6.72
N ASP A 54 -10.59 2.08 -7.97
CA ASP A 54 -11.10 1.18 -9.00
C ASP A 54 -10.72 -0.30 -8.77
N TRP A 55 -9.95 -0.61 -7.72
CA TRP A 55 -9.60 -1.98 -7.30
C TRP A 55 -10.04 -2.29 -5.86
N ALA A 56 -10.83 -1.42 -5.23
CA ALA A 56 -11.23 -1.56 -3.82
C ALA A 56 -12.04 -2.84 -3.54
N ASP A 57 -12.58 -3.50 -4.57
CA ASP A 57 -13.21 -4.81 -4.48
C ASP A 57 -12.22 -5.93 -4.12
N ARG A 58 -10.94 -5.80 -4.51
CA ARG A 58 -9.87 -6.81 -4.36
C ARG A 58 -8.74 -6.41 -3.43
N ILE A 59 -8.53 -5.10 -3.23
CA ILE A 59 -7.49 -4.59 -2.33
C ILE A 59 -8.08 -3.72 -1.23
N ASP A 60 -7.40 -3.69 -0.10
CA ASP A 60 -7.68 -2.76 0.99
C ASP A 60 -6.76 -1.55 0.88
N ILE A 61 -7.33 -0.36 0.93
CA ILE A 61 -6.60 0.90 0.83
C ILE A 61 -6.47 1.46 2.24
N VAL A 62 -5.24 1.55 2.73
CA VAL A 62 -4.93 1.91 4.11
C VAL A 62 -4.12 3.19 4.13
N THR A 63 -4.64 4.22 4.79
CA THR A 63 -3.90 5.45 5.02
C THR A 63 -3.23 5.45 6.40
N GLY A 64 -2.08 6.12 6.52
CA GLY A 64 -1.37 6.26 7.79
C GLY A 64 0.07 6.73 7.60
N THR A 65 0.83 6.81 8.69
CA THR A 65 2.26 7.10 8.68
C THR A 65 3.03 5.94 9.27
N TRP A 66 4.22 5.66 8.75
CA TRP A 66 5.05 4.59 9.29
C TRP A 66 5.59 4.98 10.68
N SER A 67 5.35 4.15 11.69
CA SER A 67 5.82 4.41 13.06
C SER A 67 7.37 4.44 13.12
N SER A 68 7.93 5.54 13.62
CA SER A 68 9.37 5.68 13.91
C SER A 68 9.78 4.68 14.98
N GLY A 69 10.73 3.78 14.68
CA GLY A 69 11.20 2.74 15.61
C GLY A 69 11.11 1.32 15.07
N THR A 70 10.35 1.08 14.00
CA THR A 70 10.42 -0.17 13.21
C THR A 70 11.56 -0.08 12.18
N SER A 71 12.78 0.17 12.67
CA SER A 71 14.01 0.22 11.88
C SER A 71 14.43 -1.18 11.45
N GLY A 72 13.73 -1.74 10.45
CA GLY A 72 14.24 -2.87 9.67
C GLY A 72 15.17 -2.38 8.55
N PRO A 73 15.96 -3.26 7.92
CA PRO A 73 16.94 -2.95 6.85
C PRO A 73 16.32 -2.42 5.54
N ALA A 74 15.07 -1.97 5.57
CA ALA A 74 14.20 -1.82 4.41
C ALA A 74 14.22 -0.42 3.75
N GLY A 75 15.16 0.45 4.12
CA GLY A 75 15.38 1.73 3.43
C GLY A 75 14.30 2.80 3.69
N PRO A 76 14.35 3.93 2.94
CA PRO A 76 13.49 5.09 3.15
C PRO A 76 12.01 4.71 3.08
N GLN A 77 11.20 5.33 3.94
CA GLN A 77 9.77 5.07 4.04
C GLN A 77 9.07 5.50 2.74
N ALA A 78 8.70 4.54 1.90
CA ALA A 78 7.91 4.79 0.71
C ALA A 78 6.58 5.46 1.09
N GLN A 79 6.22 6.49 0.32
CA GLN A 79 4.96 7.22 0.43
C GLN A 79 3.76 6.37 0.04
N ALA A 80 3.95 5.38 -0.83
CA ALA A 80 2.93 4.38 -1.10
C ALA A 80 3.56 3.02 -1.36
N VAL A 81 2.90 1.95 -0.90
CA VAL A 81 3.38 0.56 -1.06
C VAL A 81 2.21 -0.36 -1.36
N LEU A 82 2.29 -1.09 -2.47
CA LEU A 82 1.35 -2.14 -2.83
C LEU A 82 1.91 -3.50 -2.39
N ILE A 83 1.15 -4.19 -1.54
CA ILE A 83 1.48 -5.50 -0.99
C ILE A 83 0.48 -6.51 -1.52
N ARG A 84 0.98 -7.63 -2.02
CA ARG A 84 0.18 -8.76 -2.48
C ARG A 84 -0.42 -9.53 -1.30
N PRO A 85 -1.47 -10.34 -1.52
CA PRO A 85 -2.05 -11.21 -0.49
C PRO A 85 -1.03 -12.15 0.20
N ASP A 86 0.05 -12.51 -0.48
CA ASP A 86 1.14 -13.35 0.05
C ASP A 86 2.20 -12.56 0.86
N GLY A 87 2.01 -11.24 1.01
CA GLY A 87 2.88 -10.35 1.75
C GLY A 87 4.10 -9.83 0.98
N TYR A 88 4.21 -10.11 -0.31
CA TYR A 88 5.29 -9.56 -1.14
C TYR A 88 4.96 -8.18 -1.68
N VAL A 89 5.95 -7.29 -1.69
CA VAL A 89 5.81 -5.94 -2.23
C VAL A 89 5.82 -5.98 -3.76
N ALA A 90 4.71 -5.58 -4.36
CA ALA A 90 4.51 -5.53 -5.80
C ALA A 90 4.93 -4.19 -6.41
N TRP A 91 4.80 -3.10 -5.65
CA TRP A 91 5.07 -1.74 -6.13
C TRP A 91 5.32 -0.77 -4.97
N THR A 92 6.10 0.29 -5.22
CA THR A 92 6.40 1.35 -4.25
C THR A 92 6.51 2.71 -4.93
N ALA A 93 6.05 3.77 -4.27
CA ALA A 93 6.41 5.14 -4.60
C ALA A 93 7.13 5.81 -3.42
N PRO A 94 8.32 6.39 -3.61
CA PRO A 94 9.16 6.26 -4.81
C PRO A 94 9.77 4.85 -4.95
N GLY A 95 10.26 4.53 -6.15
CA GLY A 95 11.22 3.45 -6.37
C GLY A 95 10.71 2.22 -7.14
N SER A 96 9.53 2.28 -7.74
CA SER A 96 9.13 1.39 -8.84
C SER A 96 9.24 2.13 -10.17
N ASP A 97 9.67 1.43 -11.22
CA ASP A 97 9.79 1.99 -12.57
C ASP A 97 8.45 2.01 -13.32
N SER A 98 7.51 1.13 -12.94
CA SER A 98 6.16 1.09 -13.50
C SER A 98 5.19 1.96 -12.70
N ASP A 99 4.14 2.44 -13.36
CA ASP A 99 3.05 3.15 -12.71
C ASP A 99 2.22 2.22 -11.81
N LEU A 100 1.50 2.83 -10.85
CA LEU A 100 0.61 2.09 -9.95
C LEU A 100 -0.50 1.36 -10.70
N THR A 101 -1.09 1.96 -11.75
CA THR A 101 -2.12 1.36 -12.58
C THR A 101 -1.65 0.06 -13.23
N ASP A 102 -0.42 0.05 -13.75
CA ASP A 102 0.17 -1.13 -14.38
C ASP A 102 0.42 -2.24 -13.35
N ALA A 103 0.90 -1.87 -12.16
CA ALA A 103 1.08 -2.81 -11.06
C ALA A 103 -0.25 -3.41 -10.58
N LEU A 104 -1.29 -2.59 -10.40
CA LEU A 104 -2.62 -3.04 -10.02
C LEU A 104 -3.22 -3.95 -11.10
N THR A 105 -3.10 -3.57 -12.36
CA THR A 105 -3.60 -4.36 -13.50
C THR A 105 -2.89 -5.70 -13.59
N ARG A 106 -1.55 -5.71 -13.42
CA ARG A 106 -0.73 -6.93 -13.47
C ARG A 106 -1.07 -7.92 -12.36
N TRP A 107 -1.28 -7.44 -11.13
CA TRP A 107 -1.41 -8.30 -9.96
C TRP A 107 -2.85 -8.58 -9.54
N PHE A 108 -3.79 -7.69 -9.86
CA PHE A 108 -5.18 -7.77 -9.42
C PHE A 108 -6.16 -7.81 -10.59
N GLY A 109 -5.73 -7.57 -11.84
CA GLY A 109 -6.57 -7.58 -13.04
C GLY A 109 -7.09 -6.19 -13.40
N ALA A 110 -7.96 -6.10 -14.41
CA ALA A 110 -8.51 -4.82 -14.90
C ALA A 110 -9.25 -4.03 -13.80
N PRO A 111 -9.31 -2.68 -13.89
CA PRO A 111 -10.08 -1.86 -12.96
C PRO A 111 -11.56 -2.26 -13.00
N HIS A 112 -12.17 -2.26 -11.82
CA HIS A 112 -13.61 -2.43 -11.62
C HIS A 112 -14.12 -1.24 -10.78
N PRO A 113 -14.35 -0.08 -11.43
CA PRO A 113 -14.79 1.11 -10.72
C PRO A 113 -16.11 0.84 -9.98
N PRO A 114 -16.26 1.29 -8.73
CA PRO A 114 -17.51 1.12 -7.98
C PRO A 114 -18.66 1.77 -8.75
N ALA A 115 -19.82 1.12 -8.76
CA ALA A 115 -21.02 1.67 -9.38
C ALA A 115 -21.32 3.04 -8.77
N ARG A 116 -21.31 4.10 -9.60
CA ARG A 116 -21.63 5.45 -9.16
C ARG A 116 -23.13 5.49 -8.82
N PRO A 117 -23.53 5.83 -7.59
CA PRO A 117 -24.96 5.99 -7.28
C PRO A 117 -25.53 7.11 -8.15
N LEU A 118 -26.70 6.83 -8.76
CA LEU A 118 -27.49 7.77 -9.55
C LEU A 118 -28.11 8.86 -8.68
#